data_AF-A0A543HFQ2-F1
#
_entry.id   AF-A0A543HFQ2-F1
#
_cell.length_a   1.000
_cell.length_b   1.000
_cell.length_c   1.000
_cell.angle_alpha   90.00
_cell.angle_beta   90.00
_cell.angle_gamma   90.00
#
_symmetry.space_group_name_H-M   'P 1'
#
loop_
_entity.id
_entity.type
_entity.pdbx_description
1 polymer ?
#
loop_
_entity_poly.entity_id
_entity_poly.type
_entity_poly.pdbx_seq_one_letter_code
_entity_poly.pdbx_strand_id
1 'polypeptide(L)'
;MSLLAEMQWVLRNARQHADDPAMRSAAGFADGGGHAPTVHRAQVGRWEGGRVDITHGLVRRYETVLGLPRGQLLAAIDFFSRSRNPVRPAATLSPPGDPDVDTTLALLEKALADERMTGLEWDRLSDNLGRMPHAMVRAGDWERLLRRGIEEVSLHLHLDYAQRAEAVARLAGHPRSGPIVASMAEEVVAKPDATFYNDTLSLLQFTVHPQALSMMFGQLRDPTNSSSLRACLIVLTTLVKGTALDRDVRLEAARLAVRHLRDPDQPYRVHRGAANLIRSLGPSGTHRLATVLTAEDRRVAASIIRDGRAVSAHAIREAQKRVRAALDLGEGHTLAREPVLSRLISTALGETNEEDRSNALAILMISPQSRVVGRVHVAALVESLRRFDMVAAHESLAVLTWMGQAADLDLFERLALGVKTPADVAQEAAYVVGNTPEPPTRRRDEREVAFAERIRAVATAGAASAGAASAGAASESTATATAESPSAEGLDATQDRLRGLSYVLGMRGRYDLLREVRDSLPAPQVAGARADDPARGILEWWLELPAHIRPLA
;
A
#
# COMPACT_ATOMS: atom_id res chain seq x y z
N MET A 1 -8.27 7.76 20.36
CA MET A 1 -7.53 9.01 20.06
C MET A 1 -8.28 9.76 18.97
N SER A 2 -8.53 11.05 19.15
CA SER A 2 -9.27 11.87 18.18
C SER A 2 -8.38 12.25 16.99
N LEU A 3 -9.01 12.57 15.85
CA LEU A 3 -8.31 13.07 14.67
C LEU A 3 -7.59 14.40 14.97
N LEU A 4 -8.20 15.27 15.77
CA LEU A 4 -7.62 16.53 16.20
C LEU A 4 -6.28 16.34 16.96
N ALA A 5 -6.19 15.33 17.84
CA ALA A 5 -4.94 15.02 18.55
C ALA A 5 -3.83 14.52 17.60
N GLU A 6 -4.19 13.84 16.53
CA GLU A 6 -3.25 13.39 15.50
C GLU A 6 -2.77 14.54 14.62
N MET A 7 -3.67 15.43 14.20
CA MET A 7 -3.30 16.66 13.48
C MET A 7 -2.34 17.53 14.29
N GLN A 8 -2.58 17.68 15.60
CA GLN A 8 -1.67 18.39 16.50
C GLN A 8 -0.31 17.72 16.61
N TRP A 9 -0.30 16.38 16.68
CA TRP A 9 0.95 15.64 16.65
C TRP A 9 1.69 15.86 15.33
N VAL A 10 1.03 15.86 14.17
CA VAL A 10 1.69 16.13 12.89
C VAL A 10 2.42 17.48 12.92
N LEU A 11 1.75 18.55 13.37
CA LEU A 11 2.35 19.89 13.46
C LEU A 11 3.51 19.95 14.46
N ARG A 12 3.29 19.45 15.68
CA ARG A 12 4.31 19.42 16.74
C ARG A 12 5.52 18.59 16.33
N ASN A 13 5.28 17.41 15.77
CA ASN A 13 6.30 16.48 15.31
C ASN A 13 7.16 17.12 14.21
N ALA A 14 6.54 17.75 13.21
CA ALA A 14 7.25 18.46 12.16
C ALA A 14 8.17 19.56 12.74
N ARG A 15 7.64 20.41 13.64
CA ARG A 15 8.43 21.49 14.25
C ARG A 15 9.58 20.96 15.11
N GLN A 16 9.34 19.94 15.94
CA GLN A 16 10.37 19.36 16.82
C GLN A 16 11.55 18.76 16.04
N HIS A 17 11.32 18.34 14.79
CA HIS A 17 12.34 17.76 13.90
C HIS A 17 12.70 18.71 12.76
N ALA A 18 12.48 20.02 12.93
CA ALA A 18 12.90 21.01 11.96
C ALA A 18 14.41 20.88 11.70
N ASP A 19 14.81 21.01 10.44
CA ASP A 19 16.22 20.99 10.04
C ASP A 19 16.98 22.12 10.74
N ASP A 20 16.39 23.32 10.80
CA ASP A 20 16.88 24.44 11.60
C ASP A 20 16.57 24.25 13.10
N PRO A 21 17.59 24.08 13.97
CA PRO A 21 17.39 23.91 15.41
C PRO A 21 16.67 25.10 16.08
N ALA A 22 16.78 26.32 15.54
CA ALA A 22 16.10 27.49 16.11
C ALA A 22 14.58 27.35 16.03
N MET A 23 14.08 26.75 14.94
CA MET A 23 12.66 26.52 14.69
C MET A 23 12.06 25.39 15.55
N ARG A 24 12.90 24.56 16.18
CA ARG A 24 12.44 23.49 17.09
C ARG A 24 11.82 24.00 18.38
N SER A 25 12.05 25.27 18.72
CA SER A 25 11.40 25.95 19.83
C SER A 25 10.10 26.64 19.38
N ALA A 26 9.11 26.74 20.26
CA ALA A 26 7.88 27.47 19.95
C ALA A 26 8.13 28.97 19.75
N ALA A 27 9.21 29.52 20.33
CA ALA A 27 9.60 30.91 20.15
C ALA A 27 10.19 31.14 18.76
N GLY A 28 11.22 30.37 18.37
CA GLY A 28 11.86 30.53 17.06
C GLY A 28 10.90 30.28 15.90
N PHE A 29 10.01 29.29 16.01
CA PHE A 29 8.97 29.09 15.00
C PHE A 29 7.97 30.25 14.91
N ALA A 30 7.65 30.89 16.04
CA ALA A 30 6.70 32.00 16.08
C ALA A 30 7.22 33.24 15.33
N ASP A 31 8.54 33.41 15.26
CA ASP A 31 9.20 34.47 14.49
C ASP A 31 8.98 34.32 12.98
N GLY A 32 8.57 33.13 12.52
CA GLY A 32 8.13 32.87 11.15
C GLY A 32 9.26 32.68 10.14
N GLY A 33 10.52 32.64 10.59
CA GLY A 33 11.69 32.32 9.77
C GLY A 33 11.89 33.23 8.56
N GLY A 34 11.33 34.44 8.55
CA GLY A 34 11.34 35.34 7.40
C GLY A 34 10.39 34.95 6.24
N HIS A 35 9.66 33.84 6.37
CA HIS A 35 8.76 33.33 5.32
C HIS A 35 7.28 33.53 5.64
N ALA A 36 6.94 33.86 6.88
CA ALA A 36 5.56 34.10 7.30
C ALA A 36 5.49 35.18 8.39
N PRO A 37 4.35 35.90 8.53
CA PRO A 37 4.20 36.95 9.54
C PRO A 37 4.47 36.43 10.96
N THR A 38 5.19 37.19 11.78
CA THR A 38 5.45 36.84 13.17
C THR A 38 4.15 36.69 13.97
N VAL A 39 4.11 35.71 14.87
CA VAL A 39 3.01 35.49 15.81
C VAL A 39 3.55 35.44 17.23
N HIS A 40 2.68 35.53 18.23
CA HIS A 40 3.10 35.35 19.61
C HIS A 40 3.39 33.86 19.90
N ARG A 41 4.48 33.51 20.60
CA ARG A 41 4.83 32.11 20.94
C ARG A 41 3.71 31.29 21.59
N ALA A 42 2.84 31.94 22.39
CA ALA A 42 1.69 31.27 23.01
C ALA A 42 0.64 30.81 21.98
N GLN A 43 0.60 31.44 20.79
CA GLN A 43 -0.22 31.01 19.66
C GLN A 43 0.20 29.62 19.18
N VAL A 44 1.51 29.36 19.07
CA VAL A 44 2.06 28.04 18.69
C VAL A 44 1.66 26.98 19.71
N GLY A 45 1.76 27.30 21.00
CA GLY A 45 1.29 26.41 22.07
C GLY A 45 -0.22 26.14 22.01
N ARG A 46 -1.04 27.10 21.57
CA ARG A 46 -2.49 26.89 21.36
C ARG A 46 -2.78 25.99 20.17
N TRP A 47 -2.05 26.15 19.07
CA TRP A 47 -2.17 25.32 17.87
C TRP A 47 -1.85 23.86 18.16
N GLU A 48 -0.74 23.61 18.85
CA GLU A 48 -0.26 22.24 19.14
C GLU A 48 -0.92 21.60 20.36
N GLY A 49 -1.53 22.42 21.23
CA GLY A 49 -2.24 21.99 22.43
C GLY A 49 -3.75 21.86 22.27
N GLY A 50 -4.29 22.10 21.08
CA GLY A 50 -5.71 21.88 20.78
C GLY A 50 -6.69 22.90 21.30
N ARG A 51 -6.23 24.13 21.50
CA ARG A 51 -7.10 25.25 21.90
C ARG A 51 -7.68 26.01 20.72
N VAL A 52 -7.31 25.63 19.49
CA VAL A 52 -7.75 26.23 18.22
C VAL A 52 -7.91 25.13 17.18
N ASP A 53 -8.87 25.29 16.28
CA ASP A 53 -9.05 24.39 15.15
C ASP A 53 -7.86 24.45 14.19
N ILE A 54 -7.48 23.28 13.67
CA ILE A 54 -6.43 23.17 12.66
C ILE A 54 -7.07 23.45 11.30
N THR A 55 -6.55 24.46 10.60
CA THR A 55 -7.01 24.87 9.27
C THR A 55 -5.96 24.55 8.21
N HIS A 56 -6.38 24.48 6.94
CA HIS A 56 -5.45 24.37 5.81
C HIS A 56 -4.35 25.45 5.86
N GLY A 57 -4.73 26.72 6.08
CA GLY A 57 -3.78 27.83 6.16
C GLY A 57 -2.74 27.68 7.29
N LEU A 58 -3.14 27.11 8.43
CA LEU A 58 -2.21 26.82 9.52
C LEU A 58 -1.22 25.72 9.15
N VAL A 59 -1.68 24.63 8.52
CA VAL A 59 -0.78 23.56 8.06
C VAL A 59 0.19 24.09 7.00
N ARG A 60 -0.30 24.88 6.05
CA ARG A 60 0.53 25.57 5.04
C ARG A 60 1.62 26.43 5.67
N ARG A 61 1.30 27.14 6.76
CA ARG A 61 2.29 27.93 7.50
C ARG A 61 3.41 27.05 8.03
N TYR A 62 3.10 25.90 8.64
CA TYR A 62 4.13 24.99 9.14
C TYR A 62 5.03 24.50 8.01
N GLU A 63 4.47 24.08 6.89
CA GLU A 63 5.27 23.63 5.74
C GLU A 63 6.19 24.75 5.22
N THR A 64 5.68 25.98 5.09
CA THR A 64 6.48 27.13 4.65
C THR A 64 7.57 27.52 5.63
N VAL A 65 7.26 27.67 6.93
CA VAL A 65 8.24 28.12 7.94
C VAL A 65 9.31 27.05 8.19
N LEU A 66 8.98 25.76 8.06
CA LEU A 66 9.91 24.65 8.26
C LEU A 66 10.64 24.23 6.98
N GLY A 67 10.35 24.85 5.83
CA GLY A 67 10.94 24.46 4.55
C GLY A 67 10.52 23.07 4.05
N LEU A 68 9.36 22.56 4.49
CA LEU A 68 8.87 21.26 4.08
C LEU A 68 8.24 21.30 2.68
N PRO A 69 8.35 20.21 1.90
CA PRO A 69 7.57 20.03 0.69
C PRO A 69 6.08 20.33 0.87
N ARG A 70 5.51 21.04 -0.10
CA ARG A 70 4.12 21.43 -0.11
C ARG A 70 3.20 20.20 -0.11
N GLY A 71 2.31 20.13 0.88
CA GLY A 71 1.30 19.09 1.03
C GLY A 71 1.76 17.88 1.85
N GLN A 72 3.00 17.86 2.35
CA GLN A 72 3.50 16.75 3.17
C GLN A 72 2.70 16.55 4.46
N LEU A 73 2.42 17.64 5.19
CA LEU A 73 1.67 17.56 6.43
C LEU A 73 0.18 17.33 6.17
N LEU A 74 -0.36 17.90 5.08
CA LEU A 74 -1.74 17.65 4.65
C LEU A 74 -1.97 16.18 4.29
N ALA A 75 -1.06 15.55 3.53
CA ALA A 75 -1.15 14.14 3.18
C ALA A 75 -1.16 13.25 4.43
N ALA A 76 -0.31 13.53 5.43
CA ALA A 76 -0.32 12.79 6.69
C ALA A 76 -1.67 12.91 7.43
N ILE A 77 -2.27 14.11 7.43
CA ILE A 77 -3.58 14.37 8.02
C ILE A 77 -4.68 13.60 7.26
N ASP A 78 -4.63 13.57 5.93
CA ASP A 78 -5.59 12.83 5.10
C ASP A 78 -5.52 11.32 5.36
N PHE A 79 -4.33 10.73 5.53
CA PHE A 79 -4.20 9.32 5.91
C PHE A 79 -4.81 9.01 7.29
N PHE A 80 -4.62 9.90 8.28
CA PHE A 80 -5.29 9.76 9.58
C PHE A 80 -6.82 9.83 9.44
N SER A 81 -7.31 10.75 8.61
CA SER A 81 -8.73 10.90 8.33
C SER A 81 -9.31 9.67 7.61
N ARG A 82 -8.56 9.09 6.65
CA ARG A 82 -8.97 7.92 5.84
C ARG A 82 -9.33 6.71 6.66
N SER A 83 -8.55 6.42 7.69
CA SER A 83 -8.84 5.30 8.60
C SER A 83 -10.19 5.40 9.32
N ARG A 84 -10.79 6.60 9.37
CA ARG A 84 -12.10 6.88 10.02
C ARG A 84 -13.21 7.11 9.02
N ASN A 85 -12.90 7.84 7.95
CA ASN A 85 -13.80 8.18 6.89
C ASN A 85 -13.15 7.83 5.54
N PRO A 86 -13.20 6.56 5.13
CA PRO A 86 -12.58 6.12 3.89
C PRO A 86 -13.31 6.68 2.67
N VAL A 87 -14.63 6.84 2.75
CA VAL A 87 -15.47 7.37 1.66
C VAL A 87 -15.58 8.88 1.83
N ARG A 88 -14.73 9.62 1.12
CA ARG A 88 -14.78 11.09 1.10
C ARG A 88 -14.46 11.63 -0.30
N PRO A 89 -15.14 12.70 -0.73
CA PRO A 89 -14.85 13.30 -2.03
C PRO A 89 -13.74 14.36 -1.96
N ALA A 90 -13.52 15.02 -0.82
CA ALA A 90 -12.62 16.18 -0.68
C ALA A 90 -11.53 15.96 0.37
N ALA A 91 -10.52 16.83 0.40
CA ALA A 91 -9.46 16.80 1.41
C ALA A 91 -10.02 17.05 2.81
N THR A 92 -9.33 16.54 3.84
CA THR A 92 -9.73 16.74 5.23
C THR A 92 -9.66 18.21 5.63
N LEU A 93 -8.65 18.92 5.13
CA LEU A 93 -8.43 20.34 5.34
C LEU A 93 -8.29 21.03 3.99
N SER A 94 -9.42 21.37 3.36
CA SER A 94 -9.42 22.07 2.07
C SER A 94 -9.01 23.54 2.19
N PRO A 95 -8.46 24.15 1.12
CA PRO A 95 -8.23 25.59 1.06
C PRO A 95 -9.52 26.40 1.28
N PRO A 96 -9.46 27.58 1.92
CA PRO A 96 -10.63 28.44 2.06
C PRO A 96 -11.08 29.00 0.70
N GLY A 97 -12.37 29.31 0.58
CA GLY A 97 -12.99 29.83 -0.66
C GLY A 97 -13.37 28.72 -1.64
N ASP A 98 -14.10 29.05 -2.70
CA ASP A 98 -14.59 28.08 -3.69
C ASP A 98 -13.48 27.58 -4.62
N PRO A 99 -13.60 26.36 -5.18
CA PRO A 99 -12.65 25.86 -6.17
C PRO A 99 -12.54 26.79 -7.39
N ASP A 100 -11.31 27.05 -7.82
CA ASP A 100 -11.02 27.76 -9.07
C ASP A 100 -11.34 26.84 -10.26
N VAL A 101 -12.43 27.15 -10.97
CA VAL A 101 -12.96 26.35 -12.08
C VAL A 101 -11.97 26.28 -13.24
N ASP A 102 -11.37 27.41 -13.64
CA ASP A 102 -10.47 27.48 -14.79
C ASP A 102 -9.21 26.65 -14.53
N THR A 103 -8.62 26.80 -13.33
CA THR A 103 -7.48 25.95 -12.95
C THR A 103 -7.88 24.48 -12.87
N THR A 104 -9.08 24.16 -12.41
CA THR A 104 -9.54 22.76 -12.33
C THR A 104 -9.72 22.15 -13.71
N LEU A 105 -10.27 22.89 -14.67
CA LEU A 105 -10.41 22.45 -16.06
C LEU A 105 -9.05 22.21 -16.70
N ALA A 106 -8.08 23.11 -16.52
CA ALA A 106 -6.73 22.92 -17.03
C ALA A 106 -6.05 21.66 -16.45
N LEU A 107 -6.21 21.40 -15.15
CA LEU A 107 -5.70 20.18 -14.51
C LEU A 107 -6.42 18.91 -14.99
N LEU A 108 -7.72 18.99 -15.24
CA LEU A 108 -8.50 17.89 -15.79
C LEU A 108 -8.05 17.55 -17.22
N GLU A 109 -7.88 18.55 -18.08
CA GLU A 109 -7.37 18.39 -19.44
C GLU A 109 -5.97 17.76 -19.43
N LYS A 110 -5.08 18.27 -18.58
CA LYS A 110 -3.73 17.72 -18.38
C LYS A 110 -3.76 16.26 -17.91
N ALA A 111 -4.66 15.91 -16.99
CA ALA A 111 -4.82 14.54 -16.50
C ALA A 111 -5.42 13.57 -17.53
N LEU A 112 -6.19 14.08 -18.52
CA LEU A 112 -6.74 13.29 -19.62
C LEU A 112 -5.82 13.21 -20.84
N ALA A 113 -4.83 14.10 -20.93
CA ALA A 113 -3.79 14.08 -21.94
C ALA A 113 -2.59 13.21 -21.52
N ASP A 114 -1.65 12.97 -22.45
CA ASP A 114 -0.39 12.25 -22.20
C ASP A 114 0.68 13.13 -21.50
N GLU A 115 0.25 14.08 -20.67
CA GLU A 115 1.12 15.01 -19.95
C GLU A 115 1.41 14.54 -18.53
N ARG A 116 2.64 14.72 -18.03
CA ARG A 116 3.00 14.33 -16.67
C ARG A 116 2.29 15.21 -15.63
N MET A 117 1.56 14.56 -14.71
CA MET A 117 0.99 15.19 -13.53
C MET A 117 1.92 14.96 -12.34
N THR A 118 2.09 15.96 -11.48
CA THR A 118 2.74 15.83 -10.16
C THR A 118 1.72 15.37 -9.11
N GLY A 119 2.18 14.82 -7.98
CA GLY A 119 1.32 14.46 -6.86
C GLY A 119 0.50 15.65 -6.36
N LEU A 120 1.08 16.84 -6.29
CA LEU A 120 0.39 18.06 -5.88
C LEU A 120 -0.71 18.48 -6.87
N GLU A 121 -0.50 18.29 -8.17
CA GLU A 121 -1.52 18.58 -9.19
C GLU A 121 -2.70 17.62 -9.07
N TRP A 122 -2.45 16.33 -8.82
CA TRP A 122 -3.51 15.36 -8.53
C TRP A 122 -4.24 15.68 -7.22
N ASP A 123 -3.49 16.06 -6.18
CA ASP A 123 -4.04 16.46 -4.89
C ASP A 123 -5.02 17.63 -5.08
N ARG A 124 -4.60 18.68 -5.81
CA ARG A 124 -5.43 19.84 -6.13
C ARG A 124 -6.63 19.50 -7.00
N LEU A 125 -6.44 18.73 -8.08
CA LEU A 125 -7.52 18.33 -8.99
C LEU A 125 -8.61 17.56 -8.24
N SER A 126 -8.21 16.56 -7.44
CA SER A 126 -9.14 15.72 -6.69
C SER A 126 -9.88 16.47 -5.58
N ASP A 127 -9.22 17.37 -4.83
CA ASP A 127 -9.90 18.21 -3.84
C ASP A 127 -10.92 19.14 -4.51
N ASN A 128 -10.54 19.80 -5.61
CA ASN A 128 -11.43 20.70 -6.34
C ASN A 128 -12.67 19.97 -6.88
N LEU A 129 -12.48 18.83 -7.56
CA LEU A 129 -13.60 18.01 -8.04
C LEU A 129 -14.46 17.51 -6.88
N GLY A 130 -13.83 17.09 -5.78
CA GLY A 130 -14.47 16.66 -4.54
C GLY A 130 -15.44 17.66 -3.94
N ARG A 131 -15.08 18.95 -4.03
CA ARG A 131 -15.86 20.08 -3.54
C ARG A 131 -16.91 20.56 -4.54
N MET A 132 -16.93 19.98 -5.74
CA MET A 132 -17.89 20.26 -6.79
C MET A 132 -18.71 18.99 -7.09
N PRO A 133 -19.62 18.55 -6.19
CA PRO A 133 -20.36 17.29 -6.35
C PRO A 133 -21.22 17.24 -7.62
N HIS A 134 -21.53 18.40 -8.20
CA HIS A 134 -22.29 18.55 -9.45
C HIS A 134 -21.41 18.73 -10.70
N ALA A 135 -20.08 18.61 -10.59
CA ALA A 135 -19.17 18.73 -11.72
C ALA A 135 -19.53 17.73 -12.82
N MET A 136 -19.77 18.24 -14.03
CA MET A 136 -20.20 17.47 -15.20
C MET A 136 -19.01 16.87 -15.96
N VAL A 137 -18.21 16.02 -15.31
CA VAL A 137 -17.21 15.19 -15.99
C VAL A 137 -17.91 13.97 -16.63
N ARG A 138 -17.51 13.58 -17.85
CA ARG A 138 -18.10 12.44 -18.56
C ARG A 138 -17.68 11.12 -17.89
N ALA A 139 -18.49 10.07 -18.03
CA ALA A 139 -18.17 8.77 -17.43
C ALA A 139 -16.84 8.20 -17.94
N GLY A 140 -16.57 8.27 -19.25
CA GLY A 140 -15.30 7.83 -19.82
C GLY A 140 -14.10 8.67 -19.36
N ASP A 141 -14.29 9.94 -19.01
CA ASP A 141 -13.22 10.78 -18.47
C ASP A 141 -12.91 10.39 -17.02
N TRP A 142 -13.94 10.14 -16.22
CA TRP A 142 -13.79 9.60 -14.86
C TRP A 142 -13.06 8.25 -14.84
N GLU A 143 -13.43 7.34 -15.74
CA GLU A 143 -12.76 6.04 -15.86
C GLU A 143 -11.27 6.22 -16.20
N ARG A 144 -10.96 7.07 -17.19
CA ARG A 144 -9.57 7.39 -17.56
C ARG A 144 -8.78 7.98 -16.41
N LEU A 145 -9.35 8.91 -15.64
CA LEU A 145 -8.72 9.48 -14.45
C LEU A 145 -8.41 8.42 -13.40
N LEU A 146 -9.36 7.51 -13.12
CA LEU A 146 -9.18 6.46 -12.12
C LEU A 146 -8.13 5.44 -12.55
N ARG A 147 -8.19 4.95 -13.80
CA ARG A 147 -7.19 4.01 -14.33
C ARG A 147 -5.79 4.60 -14.28
N ARG A 148 -5.63 5.81 -14.85
CA ARG A 148 -4.35 6.53 -14.83
C ARG A 148 -3.87 6.79 -13.39
N GLY A 149 -4.77 7.21 -12.51
CA GLY A 149 -4.45 7.47 -11.12
C GLY A 149 -3.92 6.23 -10.39
N ILE A 150 -4.57 5.08 -10.55
CA ILE A 150 -4.09 3.80 -9.97
C ILE A 150 -2.71 3.44 -10.51
N GLU A 151 -2.52 3.50 -11.83
CA GLU A 151 -1.24 3.19 -12.48
C GLU A 151 -0.13 4.11 -11.95
N GLU A 152 -0.39 5.41 -11.84
CA GLU A 152 0.58 6.35 -11.29
C GLU A 152 0.83 6.14 -9.79
N VAL A 153 -0.16 5.74 -8.98
CA VAL A 153 0.06 5.42 -7.55
C VAL A 153 1.07 4.29 -7.39
N SER A 154 0.95 3.22 -8.17
CA SER A 154 1.83 2.04 -8.06
C SER A 154 3.28 2.28 -8.53
N LEU A 155 3.57 3.46 -9.09
CA LEU A 155 4.84 3.80 -9.74
C LEU A 155 5.58 4.99 -9.11
N HIS A 156 5.02 5.59 -8.06
CA HIS A 156 5.62 6.71 -7.35
C HIS A 156 5.91 6.35 -5.90
N LEU A 157 6.79 7.12 -5.27
CA LEU A 157 7.30 6.86 -3.91
C LEU A 157 7.11 8.10 -3.03
N HIS A 158 7.25 7.90 -1.72
CA HIS A 158 7.32 8.98 -0.73
C HIS A 158 6.13 9.95 -0.80
N LEU A 159 6.38 11.25 -0.84
CA LEU A 159 5.32 12.24 -0.85
C LEU A 159 4.48 12.17 -2.13
N ASP A 160 5.09 11.89 -3.26
CA ASP A 160 4.38 11.85 -4.54
C ASP A 160 3.41 10.67 -4.57
N TYR A 161 3.82 9.50 -4.05
CA TYR A 161 2.91 8.39 -3.73
C TYR A 161 1.76 8.84 -2.83
N ALA A 162 2.09 9.46 -1.69
CA ALA A 162 1.12 9.83 -0.67
C ALA A 162 0.02 10.75 -1.22
N GLN A 163 0.40 11.75 -2.02
CA GLN A 163 -0.52 12.70 -2.64
C GLN A 163 -1.41 12.03 -3.70
N ARG A 164 -0.85 11.16 -4.54
CA ARG A 164 -1.62 10.43 -5.56
C ARG A 164 -2.58 9.43 -4.93
N ALA A 165 -2.12 8.70 -3.91
CA ALA A 165 -2.95 7.73 -3.21
C ALA A 165 -4.17 8.42 -2.58
N GLU A 166 -4.00 9.62 -2.02
CA GLU A 166 -5.10 10.44 -1.52
C GLU A 166 -5.97 11.03 -2.62
N ALA A 167 -5.38 11.47 -3.72
CA ALA A 167 -6.14 11.95 -4.86
C ALA A 167 -7.04 10.86 -5.45
N VAL A 168 -6.51 9.66 -5.69
CA VAL A 168 -7.27 8.51 -6.21
C VAL A 168 -8.38 8.10 -5.25
N ALA A 169 -8.10 8.07 -3.95
CA ALA A 169 -9.13 7.78 -2.95
C ALA A 169 -10.29 8.79 -3.01
N ARG A 170 -10.00 10.09 -3.14
CA ARG A 170 -11.01 11.13 -3.29
C ARG A 170 -11.79 11.03 -4.60
N LEU A 171 -11.11 10.74 -5.71
CA LEU A 171 -11.76 10.52 -7.01
C LEU A 171 -12.70 9.31 -6.96
N ALA A 172 -12.28 8.20 -6.35
CA ALA A 172 -13.11 7.00 -6.16
C ALA A 172 -14.23 7.21 -5.12
N GLY A 173 -14.03 8.12 -4.16
CA GLY A 173 -15.03 8.54 -3.19
C GLY A 173 -15.98 9.64 -3.66
N HIS A 174 -15.82 10.11 -4.90
CA HIS A 174 -16.72 11.09 -5.48
C HIS A 174 -18.11 10.45 -5.77
N PRO A 175 -19.24 11.14 -5.49
CA PRO A 175 -20.58 10.57 -5.69
C PRO A 175 -20.86 10.06 -7.11
N ARG A 176 -20.19 10.61 -8.13
CA ARG A 176 -20.36 10.24 -9.54
C ARG A 176 -19.48 9.09 -10.02
N SER A 177 -18.45 8.68 -9.26
CA SER A 177 -17.53 7.62 -9.69
C SER A 177 -17.96 6.22 -9.26
N GLY A 178 -18.92 6.09 -8.34
CA GLY A 178 -19.39 4.80 -7.82
C GLY A 178 -19.72 3.72 -8.88
N PRO A 179 -20.57 4.01 -9.89
CA PRO A 179 -20.84 3.07 -10.99
C PRO A 179 -19.59 2.70 -11.81
N ILE A 180 -18.67 3.64 -11.96
CA ILE A 180 -17.45 3.47 -12.77
C ILE A 180 -16.47 2.56 -12.03
N VAL A 181 -16.24 2.81 -10.74
CA VAL A 181 -15.45 1.95 -9.86
C VAL A 181 -16.02 0.53 -9.83
N ALA A 182 -17.35 0.38 -9.76
CA ALA A 182 -18.00 -0.93 -9.81
C ALA A 182 -17.73 -1.65 -11.15
N SER A 183 -17.91 -0.96 -12.27
CA SER A 183 -17.66 -1.51 -13.61
C SER A 183 -16.20 -1.92 -13.81
N MET A 184 -15.24 -1.10 -13.35
CA MET A 184 -13.81 -1.42 -13.42
C MET A 184 -13.48 -2.67 -12.59
N ALA A 185 -14.08 -2.80 -11.41
CA ALA A 185 -13.89 -3.96 -10.56
C ALA A 185 -14.50 -5.23 -11.14
N GLU A 186 -15.70 -5.15 -11.74
CA GLU A 186 -16.34 -6.26 -12.46
C GLU A 186 -15.46 -6.76 -13.62
N GLU A 187 -14.88 -5.84 -14.40
CA GLU A 187 -13.98 -6.20 -15.50
C GLU A 187 -12.74 -6.98 -15.04
N VAL A 188 -12.12 -6.56 -13.93
CA VAL A 188 -10.94 -7.24 -13.38
C VAL A 188 -11.31 -8.59 -12.78
N VAL A 189 -12.44 -8.68 -12.08
CA VAL A 189 -12.95 -9.93 -11.50
C VAL A 189 -13.34 -10.96 -12.57
N ALA A 190 -13.72 -10.50 -13.76
CA ALA A 190 -14.03 -11.38 -14.89
C ALA A 190 -12.79 -12.02 -15.56
N LYS A 191 -11.58 -11.64 -15.15
CA LYS A 191 -10.30 -12.11 -15.73
C LYS A 191 -9.51 -12.91 -14.68
N PRO A 192 -9.71 -14.25 -14.56
CA PRO A 192 -9.10 -15.07 -13.50
C PRO A 192 -7.56 -14.94 -13.40
N ASP A 193 -6.90 -14.65 -14.51
CA ASP A 193 -5.47 -14.47 -14.70
C ASP A 193 -4.97 -13.03 -14.45
N ALA A 194 -5.84 -12.10 -14.05
CA ALA A 194 -5.44 -10.73 -13.79
C ALA A 194 -4.32 -10.64 -12.75
N THR A 195 -3.22 -9.99 -13.12
CA THR A 195 -2.02 -9.91 -12.28
C THR A 195 -2.19 -8.90 -11.12
N PHE A 196 -3.05 -7.89 -11.28
CA PHE A 196 -3.17 -6.74 -10.37
C PHE A 196 -4.59 -6.55 -9.83
N TYR A 197 -5.16 -7.58 -9.21
CA TYR A 197 -6.46 -7.47 -8.54
C TYR A 197 -6.48 -6.38 -7.47
N ASN A 198 -5.42 -6.31 -6.65
CA ASN A 198 -5.42 -5.50 -5.44
C ASN A 198 -5.62 -4.01 -5.76
N ASP A 199 -4.90 -3.50 -6.75
CA ASP A 199 -4.88 -2.07 -7.05
C ASP A 199 -6.26 -1.57 -7.50
N THR A 200 -6.91 -2.27 -8.44
CA THR A 200 -8.26 -1.88 -8.91
C THR A 200 -9.33 -2.17 -7.87
N LEU A 201 -9.30 -3.33 -7.21
CA LEU A 201 -10.31 -3.67 -6.20
C LEU A 201 -10.17 -2.78 -4.95
N SER A 202 -8.99 -2.27 -4.64
CA SER A 202 -8.81 -1.33 -3.52
C SER A 202 -9.66 -0.07 -3.67
N LEU A 203 -10.00 0.36 -4.89
CA LEU A 203 -10.87 1.52 -5.11
C LEU A 203 -12.27 1.35 -4.48
N LEU A 204 -12.74 0.11 -4.36
CA LEU A 204 -14.05 -0.20 -3.80
C LEU A 204 -14.16 0.23 -2.34
N GLN A 205 -13.04 0.39 -1.63
CA GLN A 205 -13.04 0.85 -0.23
C GLN A 205 -13.40 2.32 -0.08
N PHE A 206 -13.41 3.06 -1.18
CA PHE A 206 -13.74 4.47 -1.21
C PHE A 206 -15.18 4.72 -1.70
N THR A 207 -15.96 3.69 -2.04
CA THR A 207 -17.36 3.86 -2.50
C THR A 207 -18.32 2.96 -1.74
N VAL A 208 -19.56 3.44 -1.58
CA VAL A 208 -20.70 2.65 -1.05
C VAL A 208 -21.78 2.45 -2.10
N HIS A 209 -21.44 2.62 -3.38
CA HIS A 209 -22.40 2.46 -4.46
C HIS A 209 -23.01 1.04 -4.44
N PRO A 210 -24.35 0.88 -4.58
CA PRO A 210 -25.00 -0.43 -4.48
C PRO A 210 -24.44 -1.49 -5.43
N GLN A 211 -24.03 -1.11 -6.65
CA GLN A 211 -23.40 -2.03 -7.60
C GLN A 211 -22.05 -2.55 -7.09
N ALA A 212 -21.20 -1.68 -6.52
CA ALA A 212 -19.92 -2.06 -5.95
C ALA A 212 -20.09 -3.04 -4.77
N LEU A 213 -21.06 -2.76 -3.89
CA LEU A 213 -21.40 -3.66 -2.79
C LEU A 213 -21.93 -5.01 -3.30
N SER A 214 -22.81 -4.99 -4.30
CA SER A 214 -23.37 -6.20 -4.93
C SER A 214 -22.27 -7.08 -5.52
N MET A 215 -21.31 -6.48 -6.23
CA MET A 215 -20.17 -7.20 -6.81
C MET A 215 -19.30 -7.84 -5.71
N MET A 216 -18.94 -7.09 -4.66
CA MET A 216 -18.16 -7.65 -3.54
C MET A 216 -18.89 -8.79 -2.82
N PHE A 217 -20.20 -8.67 -2.61
CA PHE A 217 -20.98 -9.77 -2.05
C PHE A 217 -21.12 -10.96 -2.99
N GLY A 218 -21.12 -10.73 -4.31
CA GLY A 218 -20.97 -11.79 -5.30
C GLY A 218 -19.69 -12.58 -5.06
N GLN A 219 -18.55 -11.90 -4.96
CA GLN A 219 -17.25 -12.53 -4.70
C GLN A 219 -17.17 -13.23 -3.33
N LEU A 220 -17.87 -12.73 -2.30
CA LEU A 220 -17.96 -13.44 -1.02
C LEU A 220 -18.90 -14.66 -1.06
N ARG A 221 -19.78 -14.80 -2.06
CA ARG A 221 -20.66 -15.97 -2.21
C ARG A 221 -20.10 -17.01 -3.15
N ASP A 222 -19.53 -16.55 -4.26
CA ASP A 222 -18.97 -17.35 -5.34
C ASP A 222 -17.70 -16.65 -5.86
N PRO A 223 -16.56 -16.86 -5.19
CA PRO A 223 -15.32 -16.16 -5.51
C PRO A 223 -14.76 -16.65 -6.85
N THR A 224 -14.31 -15.72 -7.71
CA THR A 224 -13.61 -16.10 -8.95
C THR A 224 -12.30 -16.83 -8.62
N ASN A 225 -11.61 -16.38 -7.59
CA ASN A 225 -10.41 -17.01 -7.04
C ASN A 225 -10.09 -16.46 -5.64
N SER A 226 -9.11 -17.06 -4.96
CA SER A 226 -8.69 -16.64 -3.61
C SER A 226 -8.17 -15.19 -3.53
N SER A 227 -7.60 -14.65 -4.62
CA SER A 227 -7.06 -13.29 -4.67
C SER A 227 -8.16 -12.24 -4.69
N SER A 228 -9.16 -12.41 -5.56
CA SER A 228 -10.35 -11.56 -5.64
C SER A 228 -11.16 -11.60 -4.33
N LEU A 229 -11.33 -12.79 -3.75
CA LEU A 229 -11.96 -12.96 -2.43
C LEU A 229 -11.22 -12.21 -1.33
N ARG A 230 -9.89 -12.39 -1.24
CA ARG A 230 -9.04 -11.68 -0.27
C ARG A 230 -9.18 -10.17 -0.41
N ALA A 231 -9.10 -9.64 -1.63
CA ALA A 231 -9.24 -8.21 -1.88
C ALA A 231 -10.60 -7.68 -1.42
N CYS A 232 -11.70 -8.37 -1.75
CA CYS A 232 -13.04 -8.00 -1.30
C CYS A 232 -13.19 -8.05 0.24
N LEU A 233 -12.57 -9.02 0.92
CA LEU A 233 -12.57 -9.10 2.39
C LEU A 233 -11.81 -7.92 3.02
N ILE A 234 -10.68 -7.50 2.44
CA ILE A 234 -9.92 -6.32 2.89
C ILE A 234 -10.80 -5.06 2.76
N VAL A 235 -11.35 -4.84 1.57
CA VAL A 235 -12.21 -3.69 1.28
C VAL A 235 -13.42 -3.63 2.22
N LEU A 236 -14.15 -4.73 2.36
CA LEU A 236 -15.31 -4.79 3.25
C LEU A 236 -14.92 -4.57 4.70
N THR A 237 -13.75 -5.01 5.14
CA THR A 237 -13.25 -4.69 6.49
C THR A 237 -13.11 -3.18 6.68
N THR A 238 -12.54 -2.48 5.70
CA THR A 238 -12.40 -1.01 5.71
C THR A 238 -13.76 -0.32 5.78
N LEU A 239 -14.72 -0.74 4.95
CA LEU A 239 -16.06 -0.15 4.92
C LEU A 239 -16.88 -0.46 6.20
N VAL A 240 -16.78 -1.67 6.75
CA VAL A 240 -17.46 -2.08 7.99
C VAL A 240 -16.90 -1.38 9.23
N LYS A 241 -15.60 -1.08 9.23
CA LYS A 241 -14.92 -0.29 10.26
C LYS A 241 -15.27 1.20 10.14
N GLY A 242 -15.41 1.69 8.92
CA GLY A 242 -15.96 3.01 8.62
C GLY A 242 -17.43 3.14 9.08
N THR A 243 -17.95 4.36 9.05
CA THR A 243 -19.35 4.65 9.43
C THR A 243 -20.33 4.61 8.25
N ALA A 244 -19.88 4.13 7.08
CA ALA A 244 -20.58 4.31 5.81
C ALA A 244 -21.55 3.18 5.45
N LEU A 245 -21.52 2.04 6.14
CA LEU A 245 -22.39 0.89 5.84
C LEU A 245 -23.57 0.76 6.81
N ASP A 246 -24.74 0.48 6.23
CA ASP A 246 -25.94 0.13 6.99
C ASP A 246 -25.75 -1.17 7.79
N ARG A 247 -26.52 -1.29 8.88
CA ARG A 247 -26.42 -2.42 9.81
C ARG A 247 -26.61 -3.77 9.11
N ASP A 248 -27.58 -3.88 8.20
CA ASP A 248 -27.91 -5.14 7.54
C ASP A 248 -26.80 -5.57 6.58
N VAL A 249 -26.20 -4.61 5.87
CA VAL A 249 -25.03 -4.82 5.00
C VAL A 249 -23.84 -5.33 5.83
N ARG A 250 -23.58 -4.74 7.00
CA ARG A 250 -22.51 -5.18 7.90
C ARG A 250 -22.74 -6.61 8.42
N LEU A 251 -24.00 -6.97 8.72
CA LEU A 251 -24.36 -8.31 9.19
C LEU A 251 -24.23 -9.36 8.08
N GLU A 252 -24.59 -9.04 6.84
CA GLU A 252 -24.41 -9.94 5.71
C GLU A 252 -22.92 -10.20 5.43
N ALA A 253 -22.09 -9.14 5.42
CA ALA A 253 -20.64 -9.27 5.28
C ALA A 253 -20.04 -10.18 6.36
N ALA A 254 -20.46 -10.00 7.61
CA ALA A 254 -20.04 -10.84 8.73
C ALA A 254 -20.43 -12.31 8.53
N ARG A 255 -21.67 -12.58 8.10
CA ARG A 255 -22.15 -13.96 7.87
C ARG A 255 -21.35 -14.67 6.79
N LEU A 256 -21.07 -13.98 5.67
CA LEU A 256 -20.28 -14.55 4.58
C LEU A 256 -18.82 -14.76 4.98
N ALA A 257 -18.21 -13.81 5.69
CA ALA A 257 -16.85 -13.98 6.23
C ALA A 257 -16.73 -15.20 7.16
N VAL A 258 -17.74 -15.46 8.01
CA VAL A 258 -17.76 -16.65 8.88
C VAL A 258 -17.77 -17.95 8.07
N ARG A 259 -18.40 -17.99 6.88
CA ARG A 259 -18.36 -19.17 6.01
C ARG A 259 -16.93 -19.46 5.54
N HIS A 260 -16.26 -18.44 5.01
CA HIS A 260 -14.86 -18.55 4.57
C HIS A 260 -13.90 -18.91 5.71
N LEU A 261 -14.18 -18.45 6.92
CA LEU A 261 -13.37 -18.80 8.09
C LEU A 261 -13.52 -20.26 8.52
N ARG A 262 -14.66 -20.89 8.23
CA ARG A 262 -14.97 -22.28 8.58
C ARG A 262 -14.55 -23.28 7.51
N ASP A 263 -14.30 -22.80 6.30
CA ASP A 263 -13.88 -23.61 5.18
C ASP A 263 -12.38 -23.94 5.31
N PRO A 264 -11.99 -25.19 5.62
CA PRO A 264 -10.60 -25.57 5.84
C PRO A 264 -9.77 -25.53 4.56
N ASP A 265 -10.40 -25.55 3.39
CA ASP A 265 -9.73 -25.57 2.10
C ASP A 265 -9.31 -24.16 1.64
N GLN A 266 -9.76 -23.12 2.35
CA GLN A 266 -9.38 -21.74 2.03
C GLN A 266 -7.92 -21.45 2.40
N PRO A 267 -7.19 -20.67 1.56
CA PRO A 267 -5.84 -20.26 1.89
C PRO A 267 -5.77 -19.39 3.16
N TYR A 268 -4.65 -19.46 3.86
CA TYR A 268 -4.38 -18.67 5.07
C TYR A 268 -4.72 -17.17 4.93
N ARG A 269 -4.39 -16.56 3.79
CA ARG A 269 -4.66 -15.14 3.53
C ARG A 269 -6.16 -14.82 3.48
N VAL A 270 -7.00 -15.76 3.02
CA VAL A 270 -8.46 -15.64 3.02
C VAL A 270 -8.99 -15.75 4.46
N HIS A 271 -8.53 -16.74 5.24
CA HIS A 271 -8.88 -16.83 6.67
C HIS A 271 -8.53 -15.56 7.43
N ARG A 272 -7.35 -14.98 7.18
CA ARG A 272 -6.92 -13.70 7.77
C ARG A 272 -7.85 -12.55 7.39
N GLY A 273 -8.23 -12.43 6.12
CA GLY A 273 -9.17 -11.41 5.65
C GLY A 273 -10.54 -11.53 6.33
N ALA A 274 -11.09 -12.75 6.38
CA ALA A 274 -12.36 -13.04 7.04
C ALA A 274 -12.33 -12.74 8.55
N ALA A 275 -11.26 -13.14 9.24
CA ALA A 275 -11.05 -12.85 10.65
C ALA A 275 -10.98 -11.34 10.95
N ASN A 276 -10.29 -10.57 10.10
CA ASN A 276 -10.22 -9.11 10.20
C ASN A 276 -11.60 -8.45 10.04
N LEU A 277 -12.40 -8.91 9.06
CA LEU A 277 -13.74 -8.41 8.85
C LEU A 277 -14.61 -8.65 10.09
N ILE A 278 -14.59 -9.87 10.64
CA ILE A 278 -15.34 -10.21 11.85
C ILE A 278 -14.91 -9.32 13.03
N ARG A 279 -13.60 -9.12 13.22
CA ARG A 279 -13.06 -8.27 14.30
C ARG A 279 -13.52 -6.82 14.19
N SER A 280 -13.71 -6.30 12.99
CA SER A 280 -14.15 -4.91 12.74
C SER A 280 -15.57 -4.59 13.23
N LEU A 281 -16.37 -5.62 13.57
CA LEU A 281 -17.71 -5.46 14.16
C LEU A 281 -17.67 -4.97 15.63
N GLY A 282 -16.49 -5.00 16.26
CA GLY A 282 -16.28 -4.58 17.64
C GLY A 282 -16.57 -5.69 18.68
N PRO A 283 -16.30 -5.43 19.98
CA PRO A 283 -16.23 -6.47 21.01
C PRO A 283 -17.51 -7.30 21.15
N SER A 284 -18.68 -6.65 21.04
CA SER A 284 -19.99 -7.32 21.15
C SER A 284 -20.28 -8.23 19.95
N GLY A 285 -19.83 -7.88 18.75
CA GLY A 285 -19.98 -8.70 17.55
C GLY A 285 -19.00 -9.87 17.56
N THR A 286 -17.74 -9.59 17.89
CA THR A 286 -16.67 -10.60 17.98
C THR A 286 -17.00 -11.67 19.01
N HIS A 287 -17.49 -11.31 20.20
CA HIS A 287 -17.82 -12.29 21.24
C HIS A 287 -18.93 -13.25 20.81
N ARG A 288 -20.01 -12.74 20.19
CA ARG A 288 -21.12 -13.57 19.69
C ARG A 288 -20.70 -14.50 18.56
N LEU A 289 -19.73 -14.11 17.73
CA LEU A 289 -19.25 -14.94 16.63
C LEU A 289 -18.19 -15.95 17.11
N ALA A 290 -17.32 -15.55 18.05
CA ALA A 290 -16.34 -16.44 18.67
C ALA A 290 -16.99 -17.62 19.41
N THR A 291 -18.19 -17.45 19.97
CA THR A 291 -18.96 -18.54 20.60
C THR A 291 -19.46 -19.60 19.62
N VAL A 292 -19.55 -19.28 18.31
CA VAL A 292 -20.06 -20.21 17.27
C VAL A 292 -18.93 -20.83 16.44
N LEU A 293 -17.67 -20.42 16.64
CA LEU A 293 -16.51 -21.04 15.99
C LEU A 293 -16.08 -22.26 16.80
N THR A 294 -15.79 -23.39 16.15
CA THR A 294 -15.30 -24.60 16.83
C THR A 294 -13.87 -24.40 17.37
N ALA A 295 -13.39 -25.30 18.22
CA ALA A 295 -11.99 -25.24 18.70
C ALA A 295 -10.96 -25.44 17.56
N GLU A 296 -11.38 -26.10 16.47
CA GLU A 296 -10.60 -26.34 15.26
C GLU A 296 -10.54 -25.09 14.39
N ASP A 297 -11.69 -24.45 14.12
CA ASP A 297 -11.81 -23.13 13.47
C ASP A 297 -10.93 -22.08 14.19
N ARG A 298 -10.77 -22.23 15.50
CA ARG A 298 -10.06 -21.29 16.37
C ARG A 298 -8.54 -21.36 16.26
N ARG A 299 -7.87 -22.42 15.80
CA ARG A 299 -6.39 -22.45 15.91
C ARG A 299 -5.70 -21.40 15.04
N VAL A 300 -6.14 -21.23 13.79
CA VAL A 300 -5.59 -20.23 12.86
C VAL A 300 -6.30 -18.88 13.00
N ALA A 301 -7.63 -18.89 13.16
CA ALA A 301 -8.42 -17.66 13.27
C ALA A 301 -8.29 -16.96 14.63
N ALA A 302 -8.10 -17.69 15.75
CA ALA A 302 -8.25 -17.08 17.06
C ALA A 302 -7.06 -16.21 17.48
N SER A 303 -5.87 -16.34 16.89
CA SER A 303 -4.80 -15.36 17.12
C SER A 303 -5.13 -14.03 16.45
N ILE A 304 -5.64 -14.06 15.21
CA ILE A 304 -6.05 -12.88 14.46
C ILE A 304 -7.31 -12.24 15.09
N ILE A 305 -8.31 -13.06 15.45
CA ILE A 305 -9.55 -12.57 16.07
C ILE A 305 -9.31 -12.00 17.47
N ARG A 306 -8.47 -12.65 18.29
CA ARG A 306 -8.21 -12.20 19.68
C ARG A 306 -7.21 -11.06 19.72
N ASP A 307 -6.08 -11.21 19.02
CA ASP A 307 -4.93 -10.32 19.20
C ASP A 307 -4.76 -9.33 18.05
N GLY A 308 -5.38 -9.59 16.87
CA GLY A 308 -5.30 -8.74 15.69
C GLY A 308 -3.89 -8.60 15.14
N ARG A 309 -3.03 -9.61 15.38
CA ARG A 309 -1.59 -9.51 15.15
C ARG A 309 -0.99 -10.70 14.42
N ALA A 310 -0.15 -10.40 13.42
CA ALA A 310 0.70 -11.37 12.75
C ALA A 310 1.99 -11.66 13.54
N VAL A 311 2.46 -10.68 14.33
CA VAL A 311 3.69 -10.73 15.12
C VAL A 311 3.37 -10.71 16.62
N SER A 312 4.16 -11.40 17.43
CA SER A 312 3.92 -11.46 18.88
C SER A 312 3.91 -10.07 19.53
N ALA A 313 3.08 -9.89 20.56
CA ALA A 313 3.03 -8.64 21.30
C ALA A 313 4.39 -8.26 21.94
N HIS A 314 5.21 -9.27 22.25
CA HIS A 314 6.58 -9.04 22.74
C HIS A 314 7.47 -8.43 21.65
N ALA A 315 7.48 -9.00 20.44
CA ALA A 315 8.28 -8.48 19.33
C ALA A 315 7.87 -7.05 18.94
N ILE A 316 6.57 -6.72 18.95
CA ILE A 316 6.09 -5.34 18.72
C ILE A 316 6.61 -4.39 19.81
N ARG A 317 6.55 -4.78 21.09
CA ARG A 317 7.08 -3.96 22.20
C ARG A 317 8.60 -3.77 22.10
N GLU A 318 9.33 -4.80 21.73
CA GLU A 318 10.79 -4.70 21.53
C GLU A 318 11.14 -3.79 20.35
N ALA A 319 10.42 -3.89 19.22
CA ALA A 319 10.58 -2.98 18.10
C ALA A 319 10.32 -1.52 18.52
N GLN A 320 9.21 -1.26 19.22
CA GLN A 320 8.90 0.08 19.76
C GLN A 320 10.00 0.59 20.70
N LYS A 321 10.52 -0.27 21.59
CA LYS A 321 11.60 0.07 22.50
C LYS A 321 12.87 0.46 21.75
N ARG A 322 13.23 -0.29 20.70
CA ARG A 322 14.40 0.00 19.85
C ARG A 322 14.24 1.29 19.06
N VAL A 323 13.07 1.54 18.47
CA VAL A 323 12.78 2.80 17.77
C VAL A 323 12.90 3.98 18.73
N ARG A 324 12.28 3.90 19.91
CA ARG A 324 12.38 4.96 20.93
C ARG A 324 13.81 5.20 21.38
N ALA A 325 14.55 4.15 21.69
CA ALA A 325 15.95 4.28 22.08
C ALA A 325 16.81 4.93 20.98
N ALA A 326 16.56 4.59 19.71
CA ALA A 326 17.26 5.20 18.58
C ALA A 326 16.90 6.67 18.38
N LEU A 327 15.65 7.08 18.64
CA LEU A 327 15.23 8.48 18.62
C LEU A 327 15.85 9.28 19.78
N ASP A 328 15.83 8.73 21.00
CA ASP A 328 16.37 9.39 22.19
C ASP A 328 17.89 9.66 22.06
N LEU A 329 18.63 8.75 21.44
CA LEU A 329 20.08 8.89 21.21
C LEU A 329 20.44 9.92 20.14
N GLY A 330 19.57 10.10 19.13
CA GLY A 330 19.87 10.92 17.96
C GLY A 330 19.44 12.38 18.08
N GLU A 331 18.34 12.65 18.79
CA GLU A 331 17.61 13.90 18.62
C GLU A 331 17.49 14.75 19.89
N GLY A 332 17.82 14.19 21.06
CA GLY A 332 17.81 14.90 22.34
C GLY A 332 16.47 15.59 22.63
N HIS A 333 15.65 14.96 23.49
CA HIS A 333 14.40 15.42 24.16
C HIS A 333 13.23 14.44 23.95
N THR A 334 12.40 14.33 25.00
CA THR A 334 11.07 13.75 25.32
C THR A 334 10.15 13.10 24.24
N LEU A 335 10.65 12.73 23.06
CA LEU A 335 9.89 12.18 21.93
C LEU A 335 9.49 10.71 22.12
N ALA A 336 10.24 9.95 22.92
CA ALA A 336 9.94 8.55 23.22
C ALA A 336 8.58 8.31 23.90
N ARG A 337 7.88 9.37 24.34
CA ARG A 337 6.57 9.29 25.01
C ARG A 337 5.39 9.72 24.14
N GLU A 338 5.59 10.07 22.87
CA GLU A 338 4.50 10.49 21.98
C GLU A 338 3.53 9.32 21.66
N PRO A 339 2.26 9.38 22.12
CA PRO A 339 1.32 8.27 21.97
C PRO A 339 0.96 7.98 20.50
N VAL A 340 0.94 9.01 19.65
CA VAL A 340 0.60 8.88 18.22
C VAL A 340 1.67 8.08 17.48
N LEU A 341 2.94 8.44 17.65
CA LEU A 341 4.06 7.70 17.06
C LEU A 341 4.07 6.25 17.55
N SER A 342 3.88 6.03 18.85
CA SER A 342 3.81 4.68 19.40
C SER A 342 2.69 3.85 18.77
N ARG A 343 1.52 4.45 18.52
CA ARG A 343 0.40 3.77 17.88
C ARG A 343 0.68 3.50 16.40
N LEU A 344 1.26 4.46 15.67
CA LEU A 344 1.67 4.27 14.26
C LEU A 344 2.62 3.08 14.13
N ILE A 345 3.68 3.03 14.94
CA ILE A 345 4.62 1.89 14.95
C ILE A 345 3.88 0.60 15.32
N SER A 346 3.01 0.62 16.34
CA SER A 346 2.25 -0.57 16.71
C SER A 346 1.33 -1.06 15.57
N THR A 347 0.78 -0.14 14.79
CA THR A 347 -0.15 -0.44 13.70
C THR A 347 0.63 -0.98 12.50
N ALA A 348 1.72 -0.31 12.11
CA ALA A 348 2.62 -0.71 11.03
C ALA A 348 3.20 -2.13 11.20
N LEU A 349 3.42 -2.56 12.45
CA LEU A 349 4.02 -3.86 12.78
C LEU A 349 3.04 -4.93 13.21
N GLY A 350 1.97 -4.49 13.85
CA GLY A 350 1.07 -5.38 14.56
C GLY A 350 -0.24 -5.59 13.85
N GLU A 351 -0.77 -4.61 13.13
CA GLU A 351 -2.14 -4.69 12.62
C GLU A 351 -2.23 -5.66 11.43
N THR A 352 -3.15 -6.61 11.53
CA THR A 352 -3.40 -7.58 10.46
C THR A 352 -4.27 -7.02 9.35
N ASN A 353 -5.03 -5.94 9.61
CA ASN A 353 -5.75 -5.19 8.59
C ASN A 353 -4.75 -4.43 7.70
N GLU A 354 -4.75 -4.75 6.40
CA GLU A 354 -3.77 -4.24 5.45
C GLU A 354 -3.91 -2.73 5.22
N GLU A 355 -5.12 -2.20 5.18
CA GLU A 355 -5.37 -0.76 4.98
C GLU A 355 -4.87 0.10 6.16
N ASP A 356 -5.17 -0.30 7.40
CA ASP A 356 -4.68 0.38 8.60
C ASP A 356 -3.17 0.38 8.67
N ARG A 357 -2.57 -0.75 8.31
CA ARG A 357 -1.12 -0.93 8.25
C ARG A 357 -0.51 -0.01 7.19
N SER A 358 -1.05 -0.03 5.97
CA SER A 358 -0.59 0.82 4.85
C SER A 358 -0.73 2.30 5.18
N ASN A 359 -1.84 2.74 5.79
CA ASN A 359 -2.02 4.12 6.22
C ASN A 359 -0.99 4.54 7.29
N ALA A 360 -0.70 3.66 8.25
CA ALA A 360 0.33 3.93 9.25
C ALA A 360 1.73 4.01 8.63
N LEU A 361 2.05 3.12 7.68
CA LEU A 361 3.31 3.11 6.94
C LEU A 361 3.46 4.35 6.05
N ALA A 362 2.40 4.78 5.37
CA ALA A 362 2.40 6.00 4.55
C ALA A 362 2.68 7.24 5.39
N ILE A 363 2.08 7.36 6.58
CA ILE A 363 2.34 8.47 7.52
C ILE A 363 3.79 8.41 8.01
N LEU A 364 4.29 7.23 8.40
CA LEU A 364 5.66 7.07 8.87
C LEU A 364 6.68 7.38 7.76
N MET A 365 6.41 6.98 6.53
CA MET A 365 7.27 7.21 5.36
C MET A 365 7.53 8.70 5.13
N ILE A 366 6.50 9.55 5.27
CA ILE A 366 6.62 11.01 5.10
C ILE A 366 6.88 11.75 6.41
N SER A 367 7.12 11.04 7.51
CA SER A 367 7.48 11.61 8.80
C SER A 367 9.01 11.70 8.98
N PRO A 368 9.50 12.62 9.83
CA PRO A 368 10.93 12.71 10.16
C PRO A 368 11.54 11.39 10.68
N GLN A 369 10.72 10.54 11.32
CA GLN A 369 11.18 9.29 11.93
C GLN A 369 11.42 8.15 10.94
N SER A 370 11.04 8.31 9.66
CA SER A 370 11.13 7.28 8.60
C SER A 370 12.47 6.55 8.60
N ARG A 371 13.58 7.31 8.57
CA ARG A 371 14.95 6.76 8.55
C ARG A 371 15.32 5.98 9.82
N VAL A 372 14.85 6.42 10.98
CA VAL A 372 15.12 5.74 12.26
C VAL A 372 14.35 4.42 12.32
N VAL A 373 13.07 4.44 11.93
CA VAL A 373 12.24 3.23 11.84
C VAL A 373 12.86 2.23 10.86
N GLY A 374 13.22 2.68 9.64
CA GLY A 374 13.89 1.85 8.64
C GLY A 374 15.13 1.14 9.19
N ARG A 375 16.08 1.88 9.80
CA ARG A 375 17.30 1.28 10.39
C ARG A 375 17.01 0.23 11.46
N VAL A 376 16.02 0.47 12.32
CA VAL A 376 15.63 -0.52 13.35
C VAL A 376 15.07 -1.79 12.70
N HIS A 377 14.32 -1.66 11.60
CA HIS A 377 13.79 -2.81 10.87
C HIS A 377 14.83 -3.57 10.07
N VAL A 378 15.88 -2.91 9.57
CA VAL A 378 17.04 -3.62 9.00
C VAL A 378 17.73 -4.48 10.05
N ALA A 379 17.97 -3.94 11.25
CA ALA A 379 18.56 -4.73 12.34
C ALA A 379 17.65 -5.91 12.76
N ALA A 380 16.33 -5.71 12.79
CA ALA A 380 15.36 -6.77 13.07
C ALA A 380 15.32 -7.85 11.97
N LEU A 381 15.42 -7.45 10.69
CA LEU A 381 15.50 -8.36 9.56
C LEU A 381 16.75 -9.24 9.66
N VAL A 382 17.93 -8.64 9.87
CA VAL A 382 19.19 -9.39 10.02
C VAL A 382 19.11 -10.41 11.15
N GLU A 383 18.52 -10.04 12.28
CA GLU A 383 18.33 -10.97 13.40
C GLU A 383 17.35 -12.10 13.08
N SER A 384 16.25 -11.80 12.38
CA SER A 384 15.26 -12.79 11.97
C SER A 384 15.85 -13.81 11.00
N LEU A 385 16.65 -13.34 10.04
CA LEU A 385 17.37 -14.20 9.09
C LEU A 385 18.37 -15.13 9.79
N ARG A 386 19.10 -14.64 10.81
CA ARG A 386 20.02 -15.49 11.60
C ARG A 386 19.30 -16.59 12.37
N ARG A 387 18.05 -16.36 12.78
CA ARG A 387 17.21 -17.33 13.50
C ARG A 387 16.37 -18.22 12.58
N PHE A 388 16.45 -18.02 11.27
CA PHE A 388 15.58 -18.67 10.28
C PHE A 388 14.08 -18.40 10.52
N ASP A 389 13.74 -17.26 11.12
CA ASP A 389 12.35 -16.82 11.32
C ASP A 389 11.88 -16.05 10.09
N MET A 390 11.39 -16.80 9.08
CA MET A 390 11.01 -16.21 7.79
C MET A 390 9.77 -15.33 7.87
N VAL A 391 8.86 -15.60 8.81
CA VAL A 391 7.68 -14.76 9.03
C VAL A 391 8.10 -13.40 9.57
N ALA A 392 8.97 -13.35 10.59
CA ALA A 392 9.48 -12.08 11.11
C ALA A 392 10.35 -11.32 10.09
N ALA A 393 11.08 -12.04 9.24
CA ALA A 393 11.83 -11.45 8.14
C ALA A 393 10.90 -10.79 7.11
N HIS A 394 9.85 -11.50 6.66
CA HIS A 394 8.83 -10.96 5.76
C HIS A 394 8.14 -9.73 6.35
N GLU A 395 7.74 -9.79 7.63
CA GLU A 395 7.08 -8.67 8.31
C GLU A 395 7.99 -7.44 8.45
N SER A 396 9.32 -7.65 8.59
CA SER A 396 10.29 -6.55 8.57
C SER A 396 10.45 -5.97 7.16
N LEU A 397 10.51 -6.81 6.12
CA LEU A 397 10.59 -6.36 4.72
C LEU A 397 9.36 -5.55 4.31
N ALA A 398 8.16 -5.97 4.71
CA ALA A 398 6.92 -5.22 4.43
C ALA A 398 6.89 -3.80 5.03
N VAL A 399 7.67 -3.53 6.08
CA VAL A 399 7.89 -2.16 6.60
C VAL A 399 8.95 -1.44 5.77
N LEU A 400 10.02 -2.16 5.42
CA LEU A 400 11.15 -1.64 4.65
C LEU A 400 10.79 -1.31 3.20
N THR A 401 9.71 -1.86 2.63
CA THR A 401 9.21 -1.44 1.31
C THR A 401 8.79 0.03 1.28
N TRP A 402 8.54 0.63 2.45
CA TRP A 402 8.20 2.05 2.62
C TRP A 402 9.37 2.91 3.09
N MET A 403 10.33 2.31 3.78
CA MET A 403 11.35 3.02 4.58
C MET A 403 12.78 2.49 4.35
N GLY A 404 13.00 1.76 3.26
CA GLY A 404 14.31 1.27 2.83
C GLY A 404 15.31 2.41 2.67
N GLN A 405 16.58 2.12 2.93
CA GLN A 405 17.66 3.09 2.90
C GLN A 405 18.74 2.62 1.92
N ALA A 406 19.33 3.56 1.16
CA ALA A 406 20.33 3.25 0.15
C ALA A 406 21.55 2.49 0.72
N ALA A 407 21.91 2.78 1.98
CA ALA A 407 23.02 2.11 2.68
C ALA A 407 22.81 0.59 2.88
N ASP A 408 21.57 0.12 2.82
CA ASP A 408 21.19 -1.27 3.08
C ASP A 408 20.84 -2.04 1.79
N LEU A 409 20.94 -1.41 0.61
CA LEU A 409 20.56 -2.00 -0.68
C LEU A 409 21.27 -3.33 -0.97
N ASP A 410 22.54 -3.45 -0.60
CA ASP A 410 23.31 -4.69 -0.80
C ASP A 410 22.74 -5.88 -0.01
N LEU A 411 22.12 -5.63 1.15
CA LEU A 411 21.42 -6.68 1.89
C LEU A 411 20.18 -7.14 1.13
N PHE A 412 19.35 -6.20 0.67
CA PHE A 412 18.09 -6.50 0.02
C PHE A 412 18.30 -7.17 -1.36
N GLU A 413 19.29 -6.72 -2.11
CA GLU A 413 19.69 -7.36 -3.37
C GLU A 413 20.11 -8.82 -3.16
N ARG A 414 20.95 -9.11 -2.16
CA ARG A 414 21.35 -10.50 -1.87
C ARG A 414 20.15 -11.38 -1.54
N LEU A 415 19.16 -10.85 -0.82
CA LEU A 415 17.93 -11.58 -0.50
C LEU A 415 17.08 -11.82 -1.75
N ALA A 416 16.85 -10.76 -2.55
CA ALA A 416 16.05 -10.81 -3.78
C ALA A 416 16.63 -11.76 -4.83
N LEU A 417 17.95 -11.73 -5.04
CA LEU A 417 18.64 -12.57 -6.02
C LEU A 417 18.91 -13.99 -5.51
N GLY A 418 18.80 -14.23 -4.20
CA GLY A 418 19.12 -15.50 -3.55
C GLY A 418 18.23 -16.65 -4.01
N VAL A 419 18.85 -17.70 -4.58
CA VAL A 419 18.13 -18.92 -5.02
C VAL A 419 17.47 -19.66 -3.86
N LYS A 420 18.10 -19.60 -2.68
CA LYS A 420 17.60 -20.26 -1.45
C LYS A 420 16.68 -19.38 -0.62
N THR A 421 16.56 -18.09 -0.93
CA THR A 421 15.61 -17.20 -0.24
C THR A 421 14.20 -17.63 -0.62
N PRO A 422 13.26 -17.84 0.32
CA PRO A 422 11.85 -18.08 0.00
C PRO A 422 11.29 -17.04 -0.97
N ALA A 423 10.36 -17.44 -1.85
CA ALA A 423 9.91 -16.61 -2.97
C ALA A 423 9.25 -15.30 -2.52
N ASP A 424 8.40 -15.37 -1.49
CA ASP A 424 7.74 -14.23 -0.86
C ASP A 424 8.75 -13.23 -0.27
N VAL A 425 9.76 -13.73 0.45
CA VAL A 425 10.83 -12.89 1.02
C VAL A 425 11.71 -12.29 -0.07
N ALA A 426 12.00 -13.04 -1.13
CA ALA A 426 12.75 -12.53 -2.27
C ALA A 426 11.98 -11.43 -3.01
N GLN A 427 10.66 -11.62 -3.19
CA GLN A 427 9.78 -10.63 -3.80
C GLN A 427 9.72 -9.35 -2.97
N GLU A 428 9.44 -9.44 -1.68
CA GLU A 428 9.39 -8.29 -0.78
C GLU A 428 10.74 -7.56 -0.73
N ALA A 429 11.85 -8.30 -0.65
CA ALA A 429 13.19 -7.70 -0.72
C ALA A 429 13.43 -6.96 -2.05
N ALA A 430 12.94 -7.49 -3.16
CA ALA A 430 13.02 -6.81 -4.45
C ALA A 430 12.15 -5.53 -4.47
N TYR A 431 10.96 -5.54 -3.86
CA TYR A 431 10.19 -4.31 -3.66
C TYR A 431 10.93 -3.27 -2.83
N VAL A 432 11.65 -3.67 -1.77
CA VAL A 432 12.54 -2.74 -1.03
C VAL A 432 13.60 -2.14 -1.95
N VAL A 433 14.25 -2.95 -2.79
CA VAL A 433 15.25 -2.45 -3.76
C VAL A 433 14.64 -1.48 -4.76
N GLY A 434 13.45 -1.79 -5.30
CA GLY A 434 12.74 -0.91 -6.24
C GLY A 434 12.30 0.41 -5.62
N ASN A 435 11.89 0.39 -4.35
CA ASN A 435 11.35 1.55 -3.63
C ASN A 435 12.40 2.40 -2.92
N THR A 436 13.68 2.02 -2.96
CA THR A 436 14.75 2.76 -2.27
C THR A 436 15.51 3.62 -3.28
N PRO A 437 15.36 4.96 -3.28
CA PRO A 437 16.10 5.81 -4.21
C PRO A 437 17.61 5.58 -4.14
N GLU A 438 18.25 5.51 -5.30
CA GLU A 438 19.70 5.30 -5.41
C GLU A 438 20.27 6.19 -6.51
N PRO A 439 21.33 6.96 -6.24
CA PRO A 439 21.96 7.78 -7.27
C PRO A 439 22.50 6.90 -8.42
N PRO A 440 22.56 7.42 -9.65
CA PRO A 440 23.18 6.72 -10.77
C PRO A 440 24.66 6.51 -10.49
N THR A 441 25.04 5.25 -10.26
CA THR A 441 26.41 4.83 -10.00
C THR A 441 26.68 3.52 -10.71
N ARG A 442 27.96 3.21 -10.95
CA ARG A 442 28.35 1.90 -11.49
C ARG A 442 27.76 0.72 -10.71
N ARG A 443 27.67 0.85 -9.38
CA ARG A 443 27.10 -0.19 -8.51
C ARG A 443 25.60 -0.40 -8.75
N ARG A 444 24.87 0.69 -9.00
CA ARG A 444 23.45 0.63 -9.42
C ARG A 444 23.32 -0.11 -10.75
N ASP A 445 24.14 0.23 -11.75
CA ASP A 445 24.10 -0.42 -13.06
C ASP A 445 24.39 -1.93 -12.96
N GLU A 446 25.42 -2.31 -12.20
CA GLU A 446 25.78 -3.72 -11.94
C GLU A 446 24.63 -4.47 -11.25
N ARG A 447 23.95 -3.83 -10.29
CA ARG A 447 22.76 -4.40 -9.63
C ARG A 447 21.65 -4.64 -10.63
N GLU A 448 21.31 -3.65 -11.45
CA GLU A 448 20.22 -3.74 -12.43
C GLU A 448 20.47 -4.85 -13.47
N VAL A 449 21.72 -5.02 -13.92
CA VAL A 449 22.11 -6.15 -14.79
C VAL A 449 21.91 -7.49 -14.08
N ALA A 450 22.33 -7.61 -12.82
CA ALA A 450 22.15 -8.85 -12.05
C ALA A 450 20.67 -9.23 -11.86
N PHE A 451 19.78 -8.24 -11.69
CA PHE A 451 18.33 -8.47 -11.68
C PHE A 451 17.83 -8.98 -13.04
N ALA A 452 18.26 -8.39 -14.16
CA ALA A 452 17.89 -8.84 -15.50
C ALA A 452 18.32 -10.29 -15.77
N GLU A 453 19.56 -10.64 -15.42
CA GLU A 453 20.07 -12.02 -15.51
C GLU A 453 19.26 -12.99 -14.66
N ARG A 454 18.89 -12.58 -13.44
CA ARG A 454 18.08 -13.41 -12.54
C ARG A 454 16.68 -13.64 -13.09
N ILE A 455 16.04 -12.64 -13.71
CA ILE A 455 14.75 -12.80 -14.36
C ILE A 455 14.84 -13.86 -15.47
N ARG A 456 15.86 -13.80 -16.34
CA ARG A 456 16.07 -14.81 -17.40
C ARG A 456 16.22 -16.22 -16.84
N ALA A 457 16.99 -16.36 -15.76
CA ALA A 457 17.20 -17.65 -15.11
C ALA A 457 15.90 -18.22 -14.52
N VAL A 458 15.10 -17.39 -13.83
CA VAL A 458 13.83 -17.81 -13.24
C VAL A 458 12.80 -18.15 -14.32
N ALA A 459 12.68 -17.33 -15.37
CA ALA A 459 11.74 -17.57 -16.46
C ALA A 459 12.06 -18.85 -17.25
N THR A 460 13.34 -19.08 -17.58
CA THR A 460 13.79 -20.31 -18.26
C THR A 460 13.53 -21.55 -17.42
N ALA A 461 13.79 -21.49 -16.10
CA ALA A 461 13.53 -22.60 -15.20
C ALA A 461 12.02 -22.91 -15.10
N GLY A 462 11.17 -21.89 -15.01
CA GLY A 462 9.71 -22.04 -14.99
C GLY A 462 9.17 -22.69 -16.28
N ALA A 463 9.67 -22.26 -17.44
CA ALA A 463 9.29 -22.84 -18.74
C ALA A 463 9.69 -24.31 -18.86
N ALA A 464 10.88 -24.69 -18.37
CA ALA A 464 11.33 -26.09 -18.38
C ALA A 464 10.45 -26.98 -17.48
N SER A 465 10.08 -26.50 -16.30
CA SER A 465 9.18 -27.21 -15.38
C SER A 465 7.77 -27.39 -15.97
N ALA A 466 7.21 -26.36 -16.61
CA ALA A 466 5.90 -26.44 -17.27
C ALA A 466 5.92 -27.41 -18.48
N GLY A 467 6.98 -27.36 -19.29
CA GLY A 467 7.18 -28.28 -20.41
C GLY A 467 7.24 -29.74 -19.97
N ALA A 468 8.01 -30.05 -18.92
CA ALA A 468 8.11 -31.40 -18.37
C ALA A 468 6.74 -31.91 -17.83
N ALA A 469 5.97 -31.06 -17.16
CA ALA A 469 4.64 -31.40 -16.67
C ALA A 469 3.66 -31.73 -17.81
N SER A 470 3.67 -30.93 -18.88
CA SER A 470 2.81 -31.14 -20.05
C SER A 470 3.16 -32.41 -20.84
N ALA A 471 4.45 -32.71 -20.99
CA ALA A 471 4.92 -33.91 -21.69
C ALA A 471 4.61 -35.19 -20.90
N GLY A 472 4.70 -35.15 -19.57
CA GLY A 472 4.30 -36.26 -18.70
C GLY A 472 2.80 -36.58 -18.82
N ALA A 473 1.94 -35.55 -18.79
CA ALA A 473 0.49 -35.70 -18.92
C ALA A 473 0.05 -36.32 -20.27
N ALA A 474 0.78 -36.05 -21.35
CA ALA A 474 0.49 -36.63 -22.67
C ALA A 474 0.91 -38.10 -22.80
N SER A 475 1.83 -38.58 -21.94
CA SER A 475 2.40 -39.94 -22.00
C SER A 475 1.69 -40.92 -21.05
N GLU A 476 0.94 -40.46 -20.04
CA GLU A 476 0.33 -41.29 -19.00
C GLU A 476 -1.15 -41.71 -19.26
N SER A 477 -1.54 -41.89 -20.52
CA SER A 477 -2.85 -42.47 -20.86
C SER A 477 -2.99 -43.97 -20.53
N THR A 478 -1.95 -44.64 -19.99
CA THR A 478 -2.01 -46.06 -19.61
C THR A 478 -1.07 -46.38 -18.44
N ALA A 479 -1.42 -46.00 -17.21
CA ALA A 479 -1.22 -46.78 -15.98
C ALA A 479 -1.46 -45.91 -14.74
N THR A 480 -2.20 -46.47 -13.79
CA THR A 480 -2.43 -45.97 -12.44
C THR A 480 -1.11 -45.82 -11.67
N ALA A 481 -0.55 -44.61 -11.60
CA ALA A 481 0.48 -44.26 -10.64
C ALA A 481 0.26 -42.81 -10.18
N THR A 482 0.28 -42.63 -8.86
CA THR A 482 0.16 -41.35 -8.15
C THR A 482 1.42 -40.52 -8.36
N ALA A 483 1.56 -39.88 -9.52
CA ALA A 483 2.56 -38.85 -9.75
C ALA A 483 2.08 -37.53 -9.14
N GLU A 484 2.81 -37.02 -8.15
CA GLU A 484 2.58 -35.69 -7.58
C GLU A 484 2.68 -34.65 -8.70
N SER A 485 1.54 -34.08 -9.10
CA SER A 485 1.51 -32.94 -10.01
C SER A 485 2.43 -31.83 -9.47
N PRO A 486 3.12 -31.07 -10.32
CA PRO A 486 3.87 -29.90 -9.87
C PRO A 486 2.92 -29.07 -9.00
N SER A 487 3.24 -28.96 -7.70
CA SER A 487 2.33 -28.32 -6.77
C SER A 487 2.08 -26.89 -7.25
N ALA A 488 0.82 -26.44 -7.20
CA ALA A 488 0.44 -25.06 -7.55
C ALA A 488 1.34 -24.01 -6.86
N GLU A 489 1.86 -24.37 -5.68
CA GLU A 489 2.85 -23.64 -4.90
C GLU A 489 4.14 -23.28 -5.67
N GLY A 490 4.61 -24.15 -6.58
CA GLY A 490 5.81 -23.90 -7.39
C GLY A 490 5.61 -22.84 -8.49
N LEU A 491 4.41 -22.79 -9.08
CA LEU A 491 4.07 -21.79 -10.10
C LEU A 491 3.89 -20.41 -9.47
N ASP A 492 3.15 -20.33 -8.36
CA ASP A 492 2.94 -19.09 -7.60
C ASP A 492 4.27 -18.51 -7.13
N ALA A 493 5.16 -19.36 -6.57
CA ALA A 493 6.50 -18.95 -6.15
C ALA A 493 7.36 -18.41 -7.30
N THR A 494 7.21 -18.95 -8.51
CA THR A 494 7.94 -18.48 -9.70
C THR A 494 7.42 -17.11 -10.12
N GLN A 495 6.10 -16.93 -10.17
CA GLN A 495 5.48 -15.66 -10.53
C GLN A 495 5.82 -14.55 -9.53
N ASP A 496 5.75 -14.83 -8.23
CA ASP A 496 6.07 -13.87 -7.17
C ASP A 496 7.52 -13.37 -7.27
N ARG A 497 8.47 -14.28 -7.56
CA ARG A 497 9.85 -13.88 -7.85
C ARG A 497 9.95 -13.01 -9.09
N LEU A 498 9.33 -13.39 -10.20
CA LEU A 498 9.37 -12.62 -11.44
C LEU A 498 8.77 -11.22 -11.26
N ARG A 499 7.67 -11.10 -10.52
CA ARG A 499 7.06 -9.81 -10.17
C ARG A 499 8.01 -8.93 -9.37
N GLY A 500 8.61 -9.46 -8.30
CA GLY A 500 9.57 -8.70 -7.49
C GLY A 500 10.79 -8.25 -8.30
N LEU A 501 11.40 -9.15 -9.07
CA LEU A 501 12.60 -8.85 -9.84
C LEU A 501 12.34 -7.84 -10.97
N SER A 502 11.25 -8.02 -11.72
CA SER A 502 10.86 -7.08 -12.79
C SER A 502 10.47 -5.70 -12.24
N TYR A 503 9.86 -5.66 -11.05
CA TYR A 503 9.52 -4.43 -10.36
C TYR A 503 10.75 -3.55 -10.10
N VAL A 504 11.89 -4.14 -9.76
CA VAL A 504 13.15 -3.38 -9.59
C VAL A 504 13.52 -2.67 -10.90
N LEU A 505 13.56 -3.38 -12.02
CA LEU A 505 13.93 -2.77 -13.30
C LEU A 505 12.92 -1.71 -13.75
N GLY A 506 11.64 -1.99 -13.55
CA GLY A 506 10.54 -1.08 -13.86
C GLY A 506 10.62 0.23 -13.09
N MET A 507 10.75 0.16 -11.75
CA MET A 507 10.89 1.33 -10.88
C MET A 507 12.15 2.14 -11.14
N ARG A 508 13.20 1.51 -11.67
CA ARG A 508 14.46 2.16 -12.06
C ARG A 508 14.46 2.73 -13.47
N GLY A 509 13.37 2.56 -14.22
CA GLY A 509 13.28 3.00 -15.60
C GLY A 509 14.14 2.19 -16.58
N ARG A 510 14.60 0.99 -16.22
CA ARG A 510 15.42 0.10 -17.05
C ARG A 510 14.59 -0.72 -18.04
N TYR A 511 13.78 -0.02 -18.83
CA TYR A 511 12.94 -0.60 -19.89
C TYR A 511 13.77 -1.19 -21.05
N ASP A 512 15.03 -0.78 -21.18
CA ASP A 512 16.02 -1.41 -22.04
C ASP A 512 16.29 -2.86 -21.61
N LEU A 513 16.60 -3.08 -20.33
CA LEU A 513 16.87 -4.42 -19.79
C LEU A 513 15.62 -5.29 -19.78
N LEU A 514 14.45 -4.74 -19.42
CA LEU A 514 13.18 -5.48 -19.48
C LEU A 514 12.89 -5.98 -20.90
N ARG A 515 13.16 -5.16 -21.93
CA ARG A 515 12.99 -5.55 -23.33
C ARG A 515 13.97 -6.63 -23.74
N GLU A 516 15.25 -6.49 -23.38
CA GLU A 516 16.28 -7.49 -23.66
C GLU A 516 15.95 -8.84 -23.02
N VAL A 517 15.46 -8.84 -21.77
CA VAL A 517 14.97 -10.05 -21.10
C VAL A 517 13.80 -10.65 -21.86
N ARG A 518 12.77 -9.86 -22.18
CA ARG A 518 11.58 -10.33 -22.93
C ARG A 518 11.97 -10.94 -24.29
N ASP A 519 12.91 -10.32 -25.00
CA ASP A 519 13.38 -10.77 -26.31
C ASP A 519 14.22 -12.06 -26.24
N SER A 520 14.84 -12.33 -25.08
CA SER A 520 15.60 -13.56 -24.83
C SER A 520 14.72 -14.76 -24.42
N LEU A 521 13.45 -14.53 -24.04
CA LEU A 521 12.55 -15.62 -23.67
C LEU A 521 12.17 -16.44 -24.92
N PRO A 522 12.05 -17.78 -24.81
CA PRO A 522 11.56 -18.62 -25.90
C PRO A 522 10.25 -18.08 -26.49
N ALA A 523 10.08 -18.25 -27.81
CA ALA A 523 8.82 -17.93 -28.45
C ALA A 523 7.69 -18.81 -27.85
N PRO A 524 6.49 -18.26 -27.60
CA PRO A 524 5.37 -19.06 -27.13
C PRO A 524 5.10 -20.19 -28.14
N GLN A 525 5.03 -21.42 -27.66
CA GLN A 525 4.93 -22.62 -28.50
C GLN A 525 3.59 -22.72 -29.25
N VAL A 526 2.56 -21.99 -28.81
CA VAL A 526 1.22 -21.98 -29.40
C VAL A 526 0.79 -20.55 -29.72
N ALA A 527 0.39 -20.31 -30.98
CA ALA A 527 -0.19 -19.04 -31.38
C ALA A 527 -1.53 -18.81 -30.64
N GLY A 528 -1.57 -17.80 -29.75
CA GLY A 528 -2.73 -17.49 -28.91
C GLY A 528 -2.52 -17.73 -27.41
N ALA A 529 -1.47 -18.46 -27.02
CA ALA A 529 -1.14 -18.77 -25.62
C ALA A 529 -0.43 -17.61 -24.89
N ARG A 530 -0.76 -16.35 -25.20
CA ARG A 530 -0.21 -15.20 -24.44
C ARG A 530 -0.54 -15.30 -22.94
N ALA A 531 -1.66 -15.92 -22.59
CA ALA A 531 -2.09 -16.13 -21.21
C ALA A 531 -1.25 -17.18 -20.45
N ASP A 532 -0.50 -18.04 -21.16
CA ASP A 532 0.17 -19.20 -20.54
C ASP A 532 1.64 -18.94 -20.17
N ASP A 533 2.22 -17.80 -20.56
CA ASP A 533 3.58 -17.40 -20.18
C ASP A 533 3.53 -16.22 -19.20
N PRO A 534 3.48 -16.50 -17.88
CA PRO A 534 3.39 -15.44 -16.87
C PRO A 534 4.62 -14.53 -16.87
N ALA A 535 5.80 -15.00 -17.29
CA ALA A 535 6.99 -14.17 -17.35
C ALA A 535 6.83 -13.08 -18.41
N ARG A 536 6.33 -13.45 -19.59
CA ARG A 536 6.08 -12.49 -20.68
C ARG A 536 5.01 -11.48 -20.29
N GLY A 537 3.89 -11.92 -19.71
CA GLY A 537 2.83 -11.00 -19.26
C GLY A 537 3.32 -9.97 -18.22
N ILE A 538 4.13 -10.39 -17.24
CA ILE A 538 4.72 -9.50 -16.24
C ILE A 538 5.65 -8.46 -16.89
N LEU A 539 6.48 -8.87 -17.86
CA LEU A 539 7.40 -7.97 -18.55
C LEU A 539 6.68 -7.02 -19.51
N GLU A 540 5.67 -7.52 -20.23
CA GLU A 540 4.87 -6.73 -21.17
C GLU A 540 4.09 -5.63 -20.46
N TRP A 541 3.54 -5.89 -19.27
CA TRP A 541 2.90 -4.86 -18.45
C TRP A 541 3.80 -3.63 -18.25
N TRP A 542 5.06 -3.83 -17.86
CA TRP A 542 6.02 -2.74 -17.71
C TRP A 542 6.34 -2.04 -19.04
N LEU A 543 6.51 -2.80 -20.11
CA LEU A 543 6.90 -2.25 -21.41
C LEU A 543 5.77 -1.46 -22.10
N GLU A 544 4.52 -1.80 -21.78
CA GLU A 544 3.31 -1.13 -22.28
C GLU A 544 2.95 0.15 -21.51
N LEU A 545 3.59 0.41 -20.35
CA LEU A 545 3.35 1.64 -19.59
C LEU A 545 3.60 2.89 -20.45
N PRO A 546 2.63 3.83 -20.51
CA PRO A 546 2.79 5.10 -21.21
C PRO A 546 3.98 5.91 -20.70
N ALA A 547 4.71 6.57 -21.59
CA ALA A 547 5.94 7.29 -21.24
C ALA A 547 5.75 8.39 -20.18
N HIS A 548 4.56 8.98 -20.07
CA HIS A 548 4.23 9.99 -19.06
C HIS A 548 3.95 9.38 -17.67
N ILE A 549 3.66 8.09 -17.57
CA ILE A 549 3.40 7.38 -16.32
C ILE A 549 4.69 6.74 -15.76
N ARG A 550 5.65 6.41 -16.63
CA ARG A 550 6.92 5.77 -16.24
C ARG A 550 7.64 6.53 -15.12
N PRO A 551 8.21 5.83 -14.12
CA PRO A 551 9.05 6.43 -13.10
C PRO A 551 10.17 7.29 -13.71
N LEU A 552 10.51 8.39 -13.04
CA LEU A 552 11.67 9.20 -13.41
C LEU A 552 12.92 8.54 -12.81
N ALA A 553 13.93 8.28 -13.66
CA ALA A 553 15.12 7.47 -13.35
C ALA A 553 16.15 8.16 -12.44
#